data_AF-A0A915APN7-F1
#
_entry.id   AF-A0A915APN7-F1
#
_cell.length_a   1.000
_cell.length_b   1.000
_cell.length_c   1.000
_cell.angle_alpha   90.00
_cell.angle_beta   90.00
_cell.angle_gamma   90.00
#
_symmetry.space_group_name_H-M   'P 1'
#
loop_
_entity.id
_entity.type
_entity.pdbx_description
1 polymer ?
#
loop_
_entity_poly.entity_id
_entity_poly.type
_entity_poly.pdbx_seq_one_letter_code
_entity_poly.pdbx_strand_id
1 'polypeptide(L)'
;MCTRSVSRNIHVSIKSHICLFRGMSLITTWRGWYPPGHGNFYEAFHNSGLLDKFIDMGKQFCFLSNIDNMGATVDLSILNFVAQGREGVEPEFVMEVTDKTRADVKGGTLIEYENRLMLLEIAQVPKDYVDEFKSVSKFRIFNTNNLWVRLNAIKRVVEKHELEMEVIVNPKHLERGVDVVQLETAAGAAIKNFKGSCGINVPRSRFLPVKKTSDLLLLMSNLYDIDSGSLTLSSLRSFPTTPLVKLGSSFDKVKDYLARFQGIPDLLELDHLTVSGDVWFGKDVSLKGTVIIIANHGDRIDIPPGTILENKIVSGNLRILDH
;
A
#
# COMPACT_ATOMS: atom_id res chain seq x y z
N MET A 1 36.88 37.24 -4.21
CA MET A 1 37.72 36.05 -3.93
C MET A 1 37.29 35.54 -2.57
N CYS A 2 36.75 34.34 -2.33
CA CYS A 2 36.80 33.08 -3.04
C CYS A 2 35.44 32.37 -2.84
N THR A 3 34.77 32.05 -3.93
CA THR A 3 33.63 31.13 -3.99
C THR A 3 34.14 29.69 -3.93
N ARG A 4 33.50 28.83 -3.15
CA ARG A 4 33.47 27.37 -3.40
C ARG A 4 32.26 26.78 -2.69
N SER A 5 31.13 26.74 -3.40
CA SER A 5 30.05 25.82 -3.11
C SER A 5 30.52 24.41 -3.47
N VAL A 6 30.15 23.43 -2.65
CA VAL A 6 30.32 22.01 -2.97
C VAL A 6 28.93 21.40 -2.93
N SER A 7 28.12 21.69 -3.95
CA SER A 7 26.97 20.84 -4.30
C SER A 7 27.51 19.65 -5.08
N ARG A 8 27.72 18.52 -4.39
CA ARG A 8 27.93 17.24 -5.07
C ARG A 8 26.57 16.74 -5.55
N ASN A 9 26.11 17.28 -6.68
CA ASN A 9 25.04 16.66 -7.45
C ASN A 9 25.57 15.33 -8.00
N ILE A 10 25.26 14.23 -7.31
CA ILE A 10 25.47 12.90 -7.86
C ILE A 10 24.30 12.64 -8.82
N HIS A 11 24.51 12.94 -10.11
CA HIS A 11 23.64 12.48 -11.17
C HIS A 11 23.89 10.98 -11.37
N VAL A 12 23.08 10.13 -10.73
CA VAL A 12 23.00 8.72 -11.08
C VAL A 12 22.00 8.61 -12.22
N SER A 13 22.51 8.52 -13.46
CA SER A 13 21.69 8.10 -14.59
C SER A 13 21.35 6.62 -14.37
N ILE A 14 20.15 6.35 -13.85
CA ILE A 14 19.57 5.01 -13.85
C ILE A 14 19.13 4.76 -15.29
N LYS A 15 20.10 4.56 -16.19
CA LYS A 15 19.83 3.67 -17.31
C LYS A 15 19.50 2.33 -16.67
N SER A 16 18.53 1.60 -17.20
CA SER A 16 18.12 0.22 -16.90
C SER A 16 19.23 -0.86 -16.83
N HIS A 17 20.49 -0.46 -16.68
CA HIS A 17 21.58 -1.27 -16.23
C HIS A 17 21.60 -1.16 -14.71
N ILE A 18 21.01 -2.17 -14.07
CA ILE A 18 21.42 -2.65 -12.74
C ILE A 18 22.85 -2.20 -12.44
N CYS A 19 23.09 -1.59 -11.28
CA CYS A 19 24.43 -1.28 -10.77
C CYS A 19 25.33 -2.54 -10.81
N LEU A 20 25.96 -2.80 -11.95
CA LEU A 20 26.97 -3.82 -12.11
C LEU A 20 28.27 -3.18 -11.67
N PHE A 21 28.63 -3.42 -10.40
CA PHE A 21 29.96 -3.16 -9.91
C PHE A 21 30.96 -3.94 -10.78
N ARG A 22 31.72 -3.22 -11.61
CA ARG A 22 32.84 -3.78 -12.38
C ARG A 22 33.88 -4.31 -11.39
N GLY A 23 33.97 -5.63 -11.23
CA GLY A 23 35.02 -6.29 -10.46
C GLY A 23 34.59 -7.31 -9.41
N MET A 24 33.29 -7.56 -9.20
CA MET A 24 32.86 -8.67 -8.34
C MET A 24 32.81 -9.98 -9.13
N SER A 25 33.54 -11.00 -8.67
CA SER A 25 33.39 -12.36 -9.19
C SER A 25 31.92 -12.77 -9.07
N LEU A 26 31.31 -13.21 -10.17
CA LEU A 26 29.93 -13.66 -10.24
C LEU A 26 29.74 -14.96 -9.46
N ILE A 27 29.70 -14.87 -8.12
CA ILE A 27 29.02 -15.85 -7.29
C ILE A 27 27.57 -15.35 -7.19
N THR A 28 26.83 -15.48 -8.30
CA THR A 28 25.46 -14.99 -8.46
C THR A 28 24.49 -15.89 -7.71
N THR A 29 24.41 -15.71 -6.40
CA THR A 29 23.23 -16.16 -5.66
C THR A 29 22.12 -15.11 -5.83
N TRP A 30 20.85 -15.55 -5.93
CA TRP A 30 19.67 -14.68 -5.99
C TRP A 30 19.64 -13.57 -4.92
N ARG A 31 20.35 -13.79 -3.80
CA ARG A 31 20.47 -12.88 -2.66
C ARG A 31 21.23 -11.57 -2.96
N GLY A 32 21.93 -11.47 -4.10
CA GLY A 32 22.62 -10.25 -4.53
C GLY A 32 21.76 -9.26 -5.32
N TRP A 33 20.50 -9.59 -5.58
CA TRP A 33 19.60 -8.83 -6.47
C TRP A 33 18.39 -8.29 -5.72
N TYR A 34 17.84 -7.17 -6.21
CA TYR A 34 16.60 -6.60 -5.71
C TYR A 34 15.82 -5.91 -6.85
N PRO A 35 14.49 -5.89 -6.81
CA PRO A 35 13.69 -5.07 -7.72
C PRO A 35 13.84 -3.58 -7.34
N PRO A 36 14.06 -2.67 -8.30
CA PRO A 36 14.33 -1.24 -8.05
C PRO A 36 13.07 -0.42 -7.68
N GLY A 37 12.13 -1.04 -6.97
CA GLY A 37 10.83 -0.44 -6.65
C GLY A 37 9.86 -0.39 -7.84
N HIS A 38 8.67 0.13 -7.58
CA HIS A 38 7.58 0.15 -8.56
C HIS A 38 7.71 1.27 -9.61
N GLY A 39 8.58 2.27 -9.40
CA GLY A 39 8.87 3.31 -10.40
C GLY A 39 9.51 2.78 -11.68
N ASN A 40 10.20 1.65 -11.61
CA ASN A 40 10.75 0.96 -12.78
C ASN A 40 9.69 0.44 -13.76
N PHE A 41 8.40 0.50 -13.41
CA PHE A 41 7.30 0.13 -14.29
C PHE A 41 7.43 0.78 -15.69
N TYR A 42 7.68 2.09 -15.78
CA TYR A 42 7.64 2.82 -17.06
C TYR A 42 8.69 2.31 -18.05
N GLU A 43 9.94 2.20 -17.60
CA GLU A 43 11.03 1.69 -18.44
C GLU A 43 10.86 0.21 -18.76
N ALA A 44 10.49 -0.62 -17.77
CA ALA A 44 10.29 -2.05 -18.00
C ALA A 44 9.14 -2.32 -18.97
N PHE A 45 8.04 -1.57 -18.86
CA PHE A 45 6.89 -1.69 -19.74
C PHE A 45 7.21 -1.29 -21.19
N HIS A 46 7.96 -0.20 -21.36
CA HIS A 46 8.50 0.19 -22.67
C HIS A 46 9.45 -0.88 -23.24
N ASN A 47 10.47 -1.28 -22.47
CA ASN A 47 11.51 -2.22 -22.93
C ASN A 47 10.97 -3.63 -23.23
N SER A 48 9.82 -4.00 -22.65
CA SER A 48 9.15 -5.27 -22.95
C SER A 48 8.50 -5.33 -24.34
N GLY A 49 8.32 -4.18 -25.02
CA GLY A 49 7.56 -4.06 -26.26
C GLY A 49 6.04 -4.12 -26.08
N LEU A 50 5.55 -4.34 -24.85
CA LEU A 50 4.11 -4.36 -24.57
C LEU A 50 3.46 -2.98 -24.72
N LEU A 51 4.18 -1.91 -24.37
CA LEU A 51 3.68 -0.55 -24.53
C LEU A 51 3.29 -0.26 -25.99
N ASP A 52 4.20 -0.52 -26.93
CA ASP A 52 3.96 -0.33 -28.36
C ASP A 52 2.83 -1.24 -28.84
N LYS A 53 2.86 -2.52 -28.45
CA LYS A 53 1.78 -3.47 -28.80
C LYS A 53 0.40 -2.96 -28.36
N PHE A 54 0.27 -2.41 -27.15
CA PHE A 54 -1.01 -1.91 -26.67
C PHE A 54 -1.44 -0.62 -27.37
N ILE A 55 -0.51 0.27 -27.69
CA ILE A 55 -0.77 1.47 -28.50
C ILE A 55 -1.26 1.05 -29.90
N ASP A 56 -0.59 0.09 -30.54
CA ASP A 56 -0.96 -0.44 -31.87
C ASP A 56 -2.35 -1.12 -31.86
N MET A 57 -2.76 -1.70 -30.73
CA MET A 57 -4.11 -2.22 -30.49
C MET A 57 -5.16 -1.12 -30.23
N GLY A 58 -4.79 0.16 -30.30
CA GLY A 58 -5.67 1.30 -30.04
C GLY A 58 -5.96 1.55 -28.56
N LYS A 59 -5.17 1.00 -27.64
CA LYS A 59 -5.30 1.32 -26.20
C LYS A 59 -4.67 2.68 -25.92
N GLN A 60 -5.32 3.48 -25.07
CA GLN A 60 -4.90 4.86 -24.80
C GLN A 60 -4.38 5.06 -23.36
N PHE A 61 -4.85 4.25 -22.42
CA PHE A 61 -4.56 4.38 -20.99
C PHE A 61 -4.18 3.04 -20.38
N CYS A 62 -3.35 3.08 -19.33
CA CYS A 62 -3.23 1.99 -18.38
C CYS A 62 -3.72 2.45 -16.99
N PHE A 63 -4.41 1.54 -16.31
CA PHE A 63 -4.74 1.66 -14.90
C PHE A 63 -3.77 0.77 -14.12
N LEU A 64 -3.03 1.37 -13.19
CA LEU A 64 -2.07 0.72 -12.32
C LEU A 64 -2.60 0.70 -10.90
N SER A 65 -2.52 -0.46 -10.25
CA SER A 65 -2.84 -0.60 -8.84
C SER A 65 -2.02 -1.74 -8.21
N ASN A 66 -1.97 -1.76 -6.88
CA ASN A 66 -1.39 -2.89 -6.17
C ASN A 66 -2.39 -4.05 -6.14
N ILE A 67 -1.93 -5.29 -6.41
CA ILE A 67 -2.79 -6.48 -6.32
C ILE A 67 -3.31 -6.72 -4.90
N ASP A 68 -2.59 -6.24 -3.89
CA ASP A 68 -3.03 -6.29 -2.50
C ASP A 68 -4.06 -5.21 -2.15
N ASN A 69 -4.35 -4.26 -3.04
CA ASN A 69 -5.45 -3.31 -2.87
C ASN A 69 -6.73 -3.87 -3.50
N MET A 70 -7.56 -4.50 -2.67
CA MET A 70 -8.81 -5.12 -3.12
C MET A 70 -9.88 -4.10 -3.53
N GLY A 71 -9.71 -2.82 -3.19
CA GLY A 71 -10.61 -1.74 -3.58
C GLY A 71 -10.32 -1.17 -4.97
N ALA A 72 -9.17 -1.52 -5.57
CA ALA A 72 -8.71 -0.94 -6.84
C ALA A 72 -9.37 -1.60 -8.06
N THR A 73 -10.68 -1.43 -8.21
CA THR A 73 -11.42 -1.86 -9.40
C THR A 73 -11.40 -0.79 -10.49
N VAL A 74 -11.74 -1.16 -11.72
CA VAL A 74 -11.90 -0.18 -12.82
C VAL A 74 -13.17 0.63 -12.60
N ASP A 75 -13.02 1.93 -12.35
CA ASP A 75 -14.14 2.86 -12.19
C ASP A 75 -14.44 3.58 -13.52
N LEU A 76 -15.66 3.41 -14.04
CA LEU A 76 -16.06 3.98 -15.33
C LEU A 76 -16.24 5.51 -15.27
N SER A 77 -16.55 6.07 -14.11
CA SER A 77 -16.68 7.53 -13.95
C SER A 77 -15.30 8.17 -13.98
N ILE A 78 -14.32 7.55 -13.32
CA ILE A 78 -12.91 7.98 -13.38
C ILE A 78 -12.37 7.81 -14.80
N LEU A 79 -12.63 6.66 -15.45
CA LEU A 79 -12.22 6.44 -16.84
C LEU A 79 -12.82 7.50 -17.77
N ASN A 80 -14.10 7.83 -17.61
CA ASN A 80 -14.75 8.88 -18.39
C ASN A 80 -14.07 10.25 -18.19
N PHE A 81 -13.74 10.59 -16.93
CA PHE A 81 -12.98 11.81 -16.62
C PHE A 81 -11.58 11.81 -17.25
N VAL A 82 -10.84 10.70 -17.14
CA VAL A 82 -9.50 10.57 -17.72
C VAL A 82 -9.52 10.68 -19.24
N ALA A 83 -10.56 10.14 -19.88
CA ALA A 83 -10.75 10.18 -21.33
C ALA A 83 -11.14 11.58 -21.84
N GLN A 84 -12.09 12.26 -21.18
CA GLN A 84 -12.63 13.56 -21.62
C GLN A 84 -11.80 14.75 -21.11
N GLY A 85 -11.09 14.58 -20.00
CA GLY A 85 -10.37 15.64 -19.32
C GLY A 85 -11.28 16.66 -18.63
N ARG A 86 -10.66 17.76 -18.19
CA ARG A 86 -11.34 18.92 -17.60
C ARG A 86 -11.07 20.14 -18.48
N GLU A 87 -12.13 20.87 -18.85
CA GLU A 87 -12.01 22.13 -19.60
C GLU A 87 -11.23 21.95 -20.93
N GLY A 88 -11.35 20.78 -21.56
CA GLY A 88 -10.67 20.44 -22.82
C GLY A 88 -9.20 20.03 -22.67
N VAL A 89 -8.67 19.96 -21.44
CA VAL A 89 -7.32 19.46 -21.16
C VAL A 89 -7.41 18.02 -20.68
N GLU A 90 -6.91 17.13 -21.52
CA GLU A 90 -6.78 15.70 -21.26
C GLU A 90 -5.57 15.42 -20.34
N PRO A 91 -5.76 14.92 -19.11
CA PRO A 91 -4.66 14.65 -18.20
C PRO A 91 -3.83 13.47 -18.71
N GLU A 92 -2.49 13.59 -18.71
CA GLU A 92 -1.61 12.47 -19.02
C GLU A 92 -1.43 11.51 -17.83
N PHE A 93 -1.66 11.99 -16.60
CA PHE A 93 -1.50 11.24 -15.37
C PHE A 93 -2.55 11.65 -14.33
N VAL A 94 -3.29 10.69 -13.80
CA VAL A 94 -4.25 10.90 -12.70
C VAL A 94 -3.91 9.97 -11.56
N MET A 95 -3.75 10.53 -10.36
CA MET A 95 -3.53 9.79 -9.12
C MET A 95 -4.81 9.82 -8.28
N GLU A 96 -5.33 8.65 -7.93
CA GLU A 96 -6.37 8.60 -6.91
C GLU A 96 -5.75 8.83 -5.53
N VAL A 97 -6.29 9.81 -4.81
CA VAL A 97 -5.97 10.07 -3.40
C VAL A 97 -7.22 9.81 -2.56
N THR A 98 -7.04 9.49 -1.29
CA THR A 98 -8.14 9.35 -0.32
C THR A 98 -7.87 10.21 0.89
N ASP A 99 -8.91 10.53 1.66
CA ASP A 99 -8.75 11.21 2.94
C ASP A 99 -7.83 10.41 3.88
N LYS A 100 -6.87 11.11 4.49
CA LYS A 100 -5.85 10.54 5.37
C LYS A 100 -6.44 10.25 6.74
N THR A 101 -6.27 9.02 7.23
CA THR A 101 -6.62 8.62 8.58
C THR A 101 -5.39 8.51 9.48
N ARG A 102 -5.60 8.37 10.80
CA ARG A 102 -4.50 8.13 11.75
C ARG A 102 -3.76 6.80 11.51
N ALA A 103 -4.36 5.86 10.77
CA ALA A 103 -3.73 4.60 10.41
C ALA A 103 -2.74 4.75 9.24
N ASP A 104 -2.87 5.81 8.43
CA ASP A 104 -2.09 6.03 7.21
C ASP A 104 -0.77 6.76 7.54
N VAL A 105 0.07 6.08 8.32
CA VAL A 105 1.33 6.62 8.85
C VAL A 105 2.49 6.49 7.86
N LYS A 106 2.41 5.53 6.93
CA LYS A 106 3.44 5.24 5.92
C LYS A 106 2.89 5.45 4.52
N GLY A 107 3.59 6.24 3.72
CA GLY A 107 3.28 6.54 2.32
C GLY A 107 3.36 8.05 2.06
N GLY A 108 2.91 8.45 0.86
CA GLY A 108 3.04 9.81 0.37
C GLY A 108 1.73 10.58 0.28
N THR A 109 1.86 11.90 0.11
CA THR A 109 0.77 12.83 -0.20
C THR A 109 1.13 13.65 -1.43
N LEU A 110 0.12 14.10 -2.16
CA LEU A 110 0.33 15.10 -3.20
C LEU A 110 0.58 16.47 -2.57
N ILE A 111 1.55 17.17 -3.12
CA ILE A 111 1.89 18.56 -2.82
C ILE A 111 2.09 19.36 -4.10
N GLU A 112 2.01 20.67 -3.99
CA GLU A 112 2.50 21.57 -5.02
C GLU A 112 3.90 22.07 -4.63
N TYR A 113 4.87 21.88 -5.52
CA TYR A 113 6.25 22.34 -5.35
C TYR A 113 6.72 22.96 -6.67
N GLU A 114 7.20 24.21 -6.63
CA GLU A 114 7.63 24.96 -7.81
C GLU A 114 6.58 24.97 -8.95
N ASN A 115 5.30 25.19 -8.61
CA ASN A 115 4.14 25.18 -9.52
C ASN A 115 3.93 23.84 -10.25
N ARG A 116 4.41 22.73 -9.67
CA ARG A 116 4.20 21.37 -10.17
C ARG A 116 3.62 20.48 -9.09
N LEU A 117 2.72 19.60 -9.50
CA LEU A 117 2.20 18.55 -8.64
C LEU A 117 3.28 17.48 -8.43
N MET A 118 3.58 17.15 -7.18
CA MET A 118 4.61 16.19 -6.80
C MET A 118 4.07 15.25 -5.71
N LEU A 119 4.55 14.00 -5.71
CA LEU A 119 4.33 13.07 -4.62
C LEU A 119 5.44 13.24 -3.57
N LEU A 120 5.09 13.74 -2.40
CA LEU A 120 5.99 13.82 -1.25
C LEU A 120 5.85 12.55 -0.40
N GLU A 121 6.90 11.74 -0.36
CA GLU A 121 7.01 10.55 0.48
C GLU A 121 7.64 10.88 1.83
N ILE A 122 7.25 10.14 2.89
CA ILE A 122 7.81 10.34 4.23
C ILE A 122 9.34 10.23 4.28
N ALA A 123 9.94 9.41 3.40
CA ALA A 123 11.38 9.22 3.31
C ALA A 123 12.14 10.48 2.84
N GLN A 124 11.44 11.42 2.19
CA GLN A 124 11.98 12.69 1.70
C GLN A 124 11.83 13.82 2.73
N VAL A 125 11.02 13.61 3.77
CA VAL A 125 10.76 14.60 4.80
C VAL A 125 11.91 14.63 5.81
N PRO A 126 12.52 15.80 6.09
CA PRO A 126 13.54 15.91 7.12
C PRO A 126 13.00 15.48 8.49
N LYS A 127 13.85 14.85 9.32
CA LYS A 127 13.45 14.25 10.60
C LYS A 127 12.65 15.20 11.51
N ASP A 128 13.03 16.48 11.52
CA ASP A 128 12.41 17.51 12.36
C ASP A 128 10.96 17.85 11.95
N TYR A 129 10.55 17.51 10.72
CA TYR A 129 9.22 17.80 10.15
C TYR A 129 8.36 16.55 9.94
N VAL A 130 8.82 15.37 10.38
CA VAL A 130 8.10 14.11 10.18
C VAL A 130 6.73 14.13 10.87
N ASP A 131 6.64 14.69 12.08
CA ASP A 131 5.37 14.76 12.82
C ASP A 131 4.39 15.75 12.18
N GLU A 132 4.92 16.80 11.56
CA GLU A 132 4.14 17.73 10.74
C GLU A 132 3.55 17.03 9.51
N PHE A 133 4.37 16.25 8.80
CA PHE A 133 3.93 15.47 7.65
C PHE A 133 2.88 14.42 8.00
N LYS A 134 3.00 13.79 9.18
CA LYS A 134 1.99 12.84 9.69
C LYS A 134 0.68 13.51 10.07
N SER A 135 0.67 14.82 10.30
CA SER A 135 -0.53 15.53 10.73
C SER A 135 -1.62 15.54 9.66
N VAL A 136 -2.77 14.94 9.99
CA VAL A 136 -3.99 14.94 9.15
C VAL A 136 -4.59 16.34 8.99
N SER A 137 -4.26 17.30 9.87
CA SER A 137 -4.76 18.67 9.74
C SER A 137 -4.05 19.46 8.63
N LYS A 138 -2.77 19.14 8.38
CA LYS A 138 -1.95 19.76 7.34
C LYS A 138 -2.04 19.01 6.02
N PHE A 139 -1.82 17.70 6.07
CA PHE A 139 -1.94 16.82 4.89
C PHE A 139 -3.20 15.97 5.02
N ARG A 140 -4.26 16.40 4.34
CA ARG A 140 -5.60 15.79 4.45
C ARG A 140 -5.79 14.58 3.54
N ILE A 141 -4.95 14.43 2.52
CA ILE A 141 -5.05 13.39 1.51
C ILE A 141 -3.85 12.45 1.57
N PHE A 142 -4.01 11.26 1.01
CA PHE A 142 -3.02 10.20 0.98
C PHE A 142 -3.06 9.48 -0.38
N ASN A 143 -1.90 9.16 -0.94
CA ASN A 143 -1.78 8.45 -2.22
C ASN A 143 -2.25 6.99 -2.08
N THR A 144 -3.25 6.59 -2.87
CA THR A 144 -3.75 5.20 -2.88
C THR A 144 -2.87 4.24 -3.69
N ASN A 145 -1.97 4.79 -4.51
CA ASN A 145 -1.22 4.10 -5.55
C ASN A 145 -2.10 3.46 -6.66
N ASN A 146 -3.35 3.93 -6.80
CA ASN A 146 -4.17 3.71 -7.98
C ASN A 146 -3.91 4.85 -8.98
N LEU A 147 -3.31 4.53 -10.13
CA LEU A 147 -2.79 5.50 -11.09
C LEU A 147 -3.38 5.24 -12.47
N TRP A 148 -3.79 6.31 -13.15
CA TRP A 148 -4.26 6.26 -14.54
C TRP A 148 -3.28 7.04 -15.39
N VAL A 149 -2.67 6.40 -16.39
CA VAL A 149 -1.59 7.00 -17.16
C VAL A 149 -1.80 6.79 -18.66
N ARG A 150 -1.60 7.85 -19.46
CA ARG A 150 -1.68 7.78 -20.92
C ARG A 150 -0.49 7.03 -21.51
N LEU A 151 -0.75 6.03 -22.34
CA LEU A 151 0.29 5.20 -22.95
C LEU A 151 1.26 6.00 -23.83
N ASN A 152 0.73 6.90 -24.68
CA ASN A 152 1.55 7.78 -25.51
C ASN A 152 2.43 8.72 -24.67
N ALA A 153 1.93 9.14 -23.51
CA ALA A 153 2.70 9.97 -22.59
C ALA A 153 3.83 9.15 -21.93
N ILE A 154 3.58 7.89 -21.52
CA ILE A 154 4.63 6.98 -21.04
C ILE A 154 5.73 6.84 -22.09
N LYS A 155 5.36 6.56 -23.34
CA LYS A 155 6.32 6.43 -24.45
C LYS A 155 7.16 7.70 -24.59
N ARG A 156 6.50 8.86 -24.65
CA ARG A 156 7.14 10.18 -24.73
C ARG A 156 8.16 10.41 -23.61
N VAL A 157 7.78 10.20 -22.34
CA VAL A 157 8.66 10.51 -21.21
C VAL A 157 9.83 9.53 -21.09
N VAL A 158 9.65 8.28 -21.51
CA VAL A 158 10.73 7.27 -21.53
C VAL A 158 11.71 7.53 -22.68
N GLU A 159 11.23 7.70 -23.92
CA GLU A 159 12.09 7.92 -25.09
C GLU A 159 12.87 9.23 -25.03
N LYS A 160 12.26 10.27 -24.45
CA LYS A 160 12.91 11.58 -24.27
C LYS A 160 13.74 11.69 -22.99
N HIS A 161 13.81 10.63 -22.19
CA HIS A 161 14.50 10.62 -20.89
C HIS A 161 14.04 11.75 -19.96
N GLU A 162 12.73 12.01 -19.91
CA GLU A 162 12.13 13.06 -19.08
C GLU A 162 11.74 12.57 -17.68
N LEU A 163 11.80 11.26 -17.42
CA LEU A 163 11.50 10.68 -16.11
C LEU A 163 12.59 11.04 -15.09
N GLU A 164 12.23 11.89 -14.14
CA GLU A 164 13.09 12.29 -13.04
C GLU A 164 12.39 11.96 -11.73
N MET A 165 12.56 10.76 -11.19
CA MET A 165 11.91 10.33 -9.95
C MET A 165 12.89 10.39 -8.77
N GLU A 166 12.38 10.78 -7.60
CA GLU A 166 13.16 10.78 -6.38
C GLU A 166 13.59 9.37 -6.00
N VAL A 167 14.88 9.22 -5.70
CA VAL A 167 15.47 7.95 -5.25
C VAL A 167 15.12 7.71 -3.79
N ILE A 168 14.53 6.55 -3.52
CA ILE A 168 14.25 6.05 -2.18
C ILE A 168 15.43 5.17 -1.76
N VAL A 169 16.08 5.55 -0.66
CA VAL A 169 17.20 4.81 -0.09
C VAL A 169 16.67 3.91 1.03
N ASN A 170 16.76 2.59 0.84
CA ASN A 170 16.22 1.59 1.76
C ASN A 170 17.36 0.76 2.36
N PRO A 171 17.82 1.07 3.59
CA PRO A 171 18.82 0.26 4.30
C PRO A 171 18.24 -1.11 4.65
N LYS A 172 18.98 -2.19 4.36
CA LYS A 172 18.64 -3.57 4.71
C LYS A 172 19.79 -4.23 5.44
N HIS A 173 19.44 -5.10 6.40
CA HIS A 173 20.40 -5.97 7.07
C HIS A 173 20.14 -7.39 6.57
N LEU A 174 21.13 -7.98 5.91
CA LEU A 174 21.04 -9.36 5.43
C LEU A 174 21.34 -10.35 6.56
N GLU A 175 20.81 -11.57 6.45
CA GLU A 175 20.94 -12.64 7.47
C GLU A 175 22.39 -12.95 7.89
N ARG A 176 23.39 -12.61 7.07
CA ARG A 176 24.82 -12.81 7.36
C ARG A 176 25.48 -11.61 8.05
N GLY A 177 24.69 -10.67 8.58
CA GLY A 177 25.20 -9.46 9.24
C GLY A 177 25.83 -8.45 8.29
N VAL A 178 25.38 -8.44 7.02
CA VAL A 178 25.85 -7.49 6.01
C VAL A 178 24.80 -6.41 5.82
N ASP A 179 25.21 -5.16 6.02
CA ASP A 179 24.38 -3.99 5.73
C ASP A 179 24.49 -3.64 4.26
N VAL A 180 23.33 -3.52 3.60
CA VAL A 180 23.22 -3.15 2.20
C VAL A 180 22.23 -2.01 2.02
N VAL A 181 22.35 -1.31 0.90
CA VAL A 181 21.44 -0.24 0.51
C VAL A 181 20.74 -0.65 -0.78
N GLN A 182 19.42 -0.58 -0.79
CA GLN A 182 18.59 -0.73 -1.98
C GLN A 182 18.15 0.68 -2.44
N LEU A 183 18.28 0.95 -3.74
CA LEU A 183 17.88 2.21 -4.35
C LEU A 183 16.63 1.95 -5.20
N GLU A 184 15.53 2.55 -4.80
CA GLU A 184 14.22 2.31 -5.40
C GLU A 184 13.64 3.62 -5.92
N THR A 185 12.62 3.53 -6.78
CA THR A 185 11.78 4.66 -7.17
C THR A 185 10.31 4.29 -7.01
N ALA A 186 9.45 5.29 -6.83
CA ALA A 186 8.01 5.11 -6.71
C ALA A 186 7.29 5.53 -8.01
N ALA A 187 6.41 4.68 -8.52
CA ALA A 187 5.61 4.95 -9.73
C ALA A 187 4.86 6.29 -9.65
N GLY A 188 4.28 6.61 -8.50
CA GLY A 188 3.57 7.87 -8.28
C GLY A 188 4.47 9.11 -8.32
N ALA A 189 5.78 8.99 -8.09
CA ALA A 189 6.72 10.12 -8.15
C ALA A 189 6.85 10.68 -9.58
N ALA A 190 6.56 9.86 -10.60
CA ALA A 190 6.60 10.29 -12.00
C ALA A 190 5.53 11.35 -12.34
N ILE A 191 4.52 11.58 -11.49
CA ILE A 191 3.40 12.49 -11.75
C ILE A 191 3.84 13.89 -12.24
N LYS A 192 4.97 14.39 -11.74
CA LYS A 192 5.54 15.70 -12.11
C LYS A 192 6.11 15.77 -13.53
N ASN A 193 6.35 14.63 -14.17
CA ASN A 193 6.90 14.50 -15.52
C ASN A 193 5.81 14.42 -16.60
N PHE A 194 4.55 14.33 -16.19
CA PHE A 194 3.38 14.26 -17.08
C PHE A 194 2.65 15.60 -17.16
N LYS A 195 2.03 15.87 -18.31
CA LYS A 195 1.29 17.12 -18.56
C LYS A 195 -0.15 17.00 -18.08
N GLY A 196 -0.69 18.09 -17.55
CA GLY A 196 -2.07 18.13 -17.07
C GLY A 196 -2.32 17.17 -15.90
N SER A 197 -1.27 16.77 -15.17
CA SER A 197 -1.40 15.83 -14.06
C SER A 197 -2.33 16.36 -12.98
N CYS A 198 -3.17 15.48 -12.42
CA CYS A 198 -4.06 15.85 -11.32
C CYS A 198 -4.27 14.72 -10.32
N GLY A 199 -4.70 15.09 -9.12
CA GLY A 199 -5.21 14.17 -8.11
C GLY A 199 -6.74 14.20 -8.08
N ILE A 200 -7.35 13.03 -7.89
CA ILE A 200 -8.80 12.92 -7.64
C ILE A 200 -9.02 12.32 -6.26
N ASN A 201 -9.84 12.97 -5.44
CA ASN A 201 -10.19 12.42 -4.13
C ASN A 201 -11.29 11.37 -4.31
N VAL A 202 -10.98 10.11 -4.00
CA VAL A 202 -11.88 8.97 -4.12
C VAL A 202 -12.34 8.50 -2.75
N PRO A 203 -13.53 7.87 -2.66
CA PRO A 203 -13.94 7.23 -1.41
C PRO A 203 -12.96 6.13 -1.01
N ARG A 204 -12.81 5.95 0.30
CA ARG A 204 -11.90 4.95 0.88
C ARG A 204 -12.22 3.51 0.46
N SER A 205 -13.42 3.23 -0.05
CA SER A 205 -13.76 1.94 -0.66
C SER A 205 -12.82 1.54 -1.80
N ARG A 206 -12.16 2.50 -2.46
CA ARG A 206 -11.15 2.23 -3.50
C ARG A 206 -9.73 2.00 -2.96
N PHE A 207 -9.55 2.12 -1.64
CA PHE A 207 -8.29 1.94 -0.95
C PHE A 207 -8.45 0.94 0.21
N LEU A 208 -8.40 -0.34 -0.14
CA LEU A 208 -8.56 -1.48 0.76
C LEU A 208 -7.32 -2.41 0.68
N PRO A 209 -6.14 -1.95 1.13
CA PRO A 209 -4.91 -2.73 1.08
C PRO A 209 -4.89 -3.84 2.13
N VAL A 210 -4.41 -5.02 1.73
CA VAL A 210 -4.22 -6.19 2.60
C VAL A 210 -2.73 -6.40 2.84
N LYS A 211 -2.24 -5.93 3.99
CA LYS A 211 -0.80 -5.99 4.33
C LYS A 211 -0.51 -6.94 5.48
N LYS A 212 -1.50 -7.19 6.34
CA LYS A 212 -1.40 -8.05 7.52
C LYS A 212 -2.58 -9.01 7.60
N THR A 213 -2.42 -10.04 8.41
CA THR A 213 -3.51 -10.97 8.74
C THR A 213 -4.68 -10.30 9.47
N SER A 214 -4.45 -9.16 10.14
CA SER A 214 -5.53 -8.29 10.63
C SER A 214 -6.45 -7.81 9.50
N ASP A 215 -5.87 -7.41 8.36
CA ASP A 215 -6.63 -6.93 7.20
C ASP A 215 -7.36 -8.12 6.55
N LEU A 216 -6.69 -9.27 6.47
CA LEU A 216 -7.28 -10.51 5.97
C LEU A 216 -8.50 -10.94 6.80
N LEU A 217 -8.43 -10.83 8.13
CA LEU A 217 -9.55 -11.14 9.03
C LEU A 217 -10.78 -10.27 8.72
N LEU A 218 -10.57 -8.98 8.46
CA LEU A 218 -11.66 -8.08 8.06
C LEU A 218 -12.32 -8.55 6.77
N LEU A 219 -11.53 -8.82 5.72
CA LEU A 219 -12.05 -9.20 4.40
C LEU A 219 -12.67 -10.60 4.34
N MET A 220 -12.20 -11.53 5.18
CA MET A 220 -12.75 -12.88 5.25
C MET A 220 -14.04 -12.96 6.08
N SER A 221 -14.33 -11.93 6.89
CA SER A 221 -15.52 -11.92 7.75
C SER A 221 -16.77 -11.50 6.99
N ASN A 222 -17.93 -11.68 7.63
CA ASN A 222 -19.23 -11.19 7.16
C ASN A 222 -19.34 -9.65 7.09
N LEU A 223 -18.26 -8.93 7.38
CA LEU A 223 -18.16 -7.50 7.21
C LEU A 223 -18.19 -7.08 5.74
N TYR A 224 -17.68 -7.93 4.85
CA TYR A 224 -17.65 -7.68 3.41
C TYR A 224 -18.40 -8.77 2.65
N ASP A 225 -19.17 -8.33 1.67
CA ASP A 225 -19.77 -9.19 0.66
C ASP A 225 -18.83 -9.27 -0.55
N ILE A 226 -18.75 -10.46 -1.17
CA ILE A 226 -17.99 -10.68 -2.41
C ILE A 226 -19.00 -10.92 -3.54
N ASP A 227 -18.94 -10.07 -4.56
CA ASP A 227 -19.65 -10.28 -5.83
C ASP A 227 -18.68 -10.17 -6.99
N SER A 228 -18.61 -11.22 -7.81
CA SER A 228 -17.78 -11.25 -9.03
C SER A 228 -16.31 -10.83 -8.81
N GLY A 229 -15.76 -11.16 -7.63
CA GLY A 229 -14.39 -10.81 -7.23
C GLY A 229 -14.20 -9.39 -6.66
N SER A 230 -15.27 -8.60 -6.55
CA SER A 230 -15.27 -7.27 -5.93
C SER A 230 -15.77 -7.37 -4.49
N LEU A 231 -15.12 -6.64 -3.57
CA LEU A 231 -15.50 -6.56 -2.17
C LEU A 231 -16.30 -5.29 -1.89
N THR A 232 -17.44 -5.45 -1.24
CA THR A 232 -18.28 -4.33 -0.78
C THR A 232 -18.58 -4.48 0.70
N LEU A 233 -18.54 -3.38 1.45
CA LEU A 233 -18.94 -3.39 2.85
C LEU A 233 -20.40 -3.85 2.95
N SER A 234 -20.70 -4.78 3.85
CA SER A 234 -22.03 -5.36 3.94
C SER A 234 -23.09 -4.29 4.23
N SER A 235 -24.22 -4.37 3.53
CA SER A 235 -25.37 -3.48 3.77
C SER A 235 -26.01 -3.67 5.15
N LEU A 236 -25.70 -4.79 5.82
CA LEU A 236 -26.16 -5.07 7.17
C LEU A 236 -25.35 -4.30 8.24
N ARG A 237 -24.22 -3.70 7.86
CA ARG A 237 -23.40 -2.93 8.80
C ARG A 237 -24.07 -1.58 9.11
N SER A 238 -24.35 -1.33 10.38
CA SER A 238 -24.99 -0.09 10.85
C SER A 238 -24.17 1.17 10.63
N PHE A 239 -22.83 1.06 10.57
CA PHE A 239 -21.92 2.19 10.43
C PHE A 239 -20.98 2.02 9.24
N PRO A 240 -20.73 3.06 8.43
CA PRO A 240 -19.90 2.97 7.23
C PRO A 240 -18.39 2.86 7.53
N THR A 241 -17.99 3.01 8.81
CA THR A 241 -16.59 2.94 9.23
C THR A 241 -16.13 1.49 9.34
N THR A 242 -14.95 1.17 8.82
CA THR A 242 -14.30 -0.14 9.01
C THR A 242 -13.79 -0.29 10.45
N PRO A 243 -13.94 -1.45 11.11
CA PRO A 243 -13.41 -1.65 12.46
C PRO A 243 -11.89 -1.62 12.49
N LEU A 244 -11.33 -1.27 13.65
CA LEU A 244 -9.89 -1.35 13.88
C LEU A 244 -9.52 -2.73 14.45
N VAL A 245 -8.81 -3.54 13.67
CA VAL A 245 -8.34 -4.87 14.07
C VAL A 245 -6.83 -4.88 14.25
N LYS A 246 -6.37 -5.38 15.40
CA LYS A 246 -4.96 -5.59 15.72
C LYS A 246 -4.75 -7.00 16.24
N LEU A 247 -4.20 -7.87 15.41
CA LEU A 247 -3.71 -9.18 15.81
C LEU A 247 -2.23 -9.10 16.19
N GLY A 248 -1.86 -9.76 17.28
CA GLY A 248 -0.49 -9.82 17.78
C GLY A 248 0.40 -10.75 16.96
N SER A 249 1.68 -10.84 17.33
CA SER A 249 2.73 -11.55 16.58
C SER A 249 2.44 -13.05 16.34
N SER A 250 1.66 -13.69 17.22
CA SER A 250 1.17 -15.07 17.05
C SER A 250 0.35 -15.29 15.77
N PHE A 251 -0.12 -14.22 15.14
CA PHE A 251 -0.94 -14.23 13.92
C PHE A 251 -0.19 -13.67 12.70
N ASP A 252 1.08 -13.27 12.79
CA ASP A 252 1.79 -12.62 11.68
C ASP A 252 1.88 -13.51 10.43
N LYS A 253 2.05 -14.83 10.63
CA LYS A 253 2.11 -15.80 9.54
C LYS A 253 0.70 -16.29 9.21
N VAL A 254 0.36 -16.30 7.92
CA VAL A 254 -0.94 -16.78 7.42
C VAL A 254 -1.26 -18.20 7.91
N LYS A 255 -0.25 -19.10 7.96
CA LYS A 255 -0.43 -20.46 8.49
C LYS A 255 -0.93 -20.46 9.94
N ASP A 256 -0.31 -19.66 10.79
CA ASP A 256 -0.64 -19.61 12.22
C ASP A 256 -1.98 -18.89 12.43
N TYR A 257 -2.23 -17.83 11.67
CA TYR A 257 -3.54 -17.15 11.62
C TYR A 257 -4.68 -18.12 11.26
N LEU A 258 -4.55 -18.87 10.17
CA LEU A 258 -5.59 -19.82 9.73
C LEU A 258 -5.77 -20.97 10.74
N ALA A 259 -4.70 -21.45 11.36
CA ALA A 259 -4.81 -22.49 12.38
C ALA A 259 -5.57 -22.01 13.63
N ARG A 260 -5.39 -20.73 13.99
CA ARG A 260 -5.97 -20.13 15.21
C ARG A 260 -7.43 -19.74 15.08
N PHE A 261 -7.96 -19.65 13.86
CA PHE A 261 -9.38 -19.38 13.61
C PHE A 261 -10.04 -20.63 13.01
N GLN A 262 -10.73 -21.43 13.82
CA GLN A 262 -11.48 -22.60 13.32
C GLN A 262 -12.68 -22.20 12.44
N GLY A 263 -13.15 -20.96 12.60
CA GLY A 263 -14.07 -20.26 11.72
C GLY A 263 -13.81 -18.76 11.82
N ILE A 264 -14.14 -18.01 10.77
CA ILE A 264 -14.01 -16.55 10.82
C ILE A 264 -15.15 -16.00 11.68
N PRO A 265 -14.85 -15.19 12.73
CA PRO A 265 -15.87 -14.65 13.59
C PRO A 265 -16.79 -13.66 12.86
N ASP A 266 -18.00 -13.51 13.38
CA ASP A 266 -18.90 -12.41 13.03
C ASP A 266 -18.32 -11.09 13.56
N LEU A 267 -18.08 -10.15 12.65
CA LEU A 267 -17.50 -8.83 12.92
C LEU A 267 -18.45 -7.68 12.52
N LEU A 268 -19.71 -7.97 12.22
CA LEU A 268 -20.62 -7.00 11.63
C LEU A 268 -20.84 -5.79 12.55
N GLU A 269 -20.96 -6.05 13.86
CA GLU A 269 -21.12 -5.06 14.93
C GLU A 269 -19.81 -4.71 15.64
N LEU A 270 -18.64 -5.08 15.08
CA LEU A 270 -17.34 -4.76 15.67
C LEU A 270 -16.94 -3.31 15.40
N ASP A 271 -16.40 -2.66 16.44
CA ASP A 271 -15.71 -1.36 16.36
C ASP A 271 -14.20 -1.50 16.50
N HIS A 272 -13.75 -2.29 17.49
CA HIS A 272 -12.34 -2.45 17.82
C HIS A 272 -12.03 -3.86 18.31
N LEU A 273 -11.01 -4.49 17.72
CA LEU A 273 -10.46 -5.76 18.16
C LEU A 273 -8.95 -5.64 18.39
N THR A 274 -8.51 -5.98 19.60
CA THR A 274 -7.09 -6.20 19.89
C THR A 274 -6.91 -7.60 20.46
N VAL A 275 -6.07 -8.42 19.83
CA VAL A 275 -5.73 -9.77 20.28
C VAL A 275 -4.24 -9.88 20.46
N SER A 276 -3.77 -10.25 21.65
CA SER A 276 -2.35 -10.41 21.97
C SER A 276 -2.08 -11.74 22.66
N GLY A 277 -0.95 -12.37 22.35
CA GLY A 277 -0.51 -13.64 22.94
C GLY A 277 -1.00 -14.88 22.20
N ASP A 278 -0.97 -16.03 22.87
CA ASP A 278 -1.38 -17.33 22.32
C ASP A 278 -2.90 -17.50 22.46
N VAL A 279 -3.65 -16.97 21.47
CA VAL A 279 -5.12 -17.00 21.44
C VAL A 279 -5.62 -17.87 20.29
N TRP A 280 -6.65 -18.66 20.55
CA TRP A 280 -7.33 -19.52 19.58
C TRP A 280 -8.84 -19.26 19.62
N PHE A 281 -9.48 -19.31 18.45
CA PHE A 281 -10.91 -19.07 18.27
C PHE A 281 -11.60 -20.32 17.74
N GLY A 282 -12.63 -20.77 18.46
CA GLY A 282 -13.56 -21.78 17.99
C GLY A 282 -14.43 -21.27 16.83
N LYS A 283 -15.34 -22.15 16.37
CA LYS A 283 -16.33 -21.81 15.33
C LYS A 283 -17.42 -20.88 15.88
N ASP A 284 -18.08 -20.15 14.99
CA ASP A 284 -19.30 -19.38 15.28
C ASP A 284 -19.14 -18.34 16.41
N VAL A 285 -17.95 -17.77 16.57
CA VAL A 285 -17.67 -16.68 17.52
C VAL A 285 -18.22 -15.36 16.98
N SER A 286 -18.83 -14.53 17.81
CA SER A 286 -19.28 -13.17 17.45
C SER A 286 -18.58 -12.12 18.32
N LEU A 287 -18.02 -11.09 17.68
CA LEU A 287 -17.25 -10.02 18.32
C LEU A 287 -17.92 -8.66 18.06
N LYS A 288 -18.33 -7.98 19.12
CA LYS A 288 -19.16 -6.77 19.06
C LYS A 288 -18.59 -5.61 19.87
N GLY A 289 -18.73 -4.40 19.35
CA GLY A 289 -18.20 -3.18 19.96
C GLY A 289 -16.68 -3.23 20.14
N THR A 290 -16.20 -3.02 21.37
CA THR A 290 -14.77 -3.09 21.69
C THR A 290 -14.40 -4.41 22.40
N VAL A 291 -13.60 -5.25 21.74
CA VAL A 291 -13.09 -6.50 22.30
C VAL A 291 -11.57 -6.48 22.40
N ILE A 292 -11.05 -6.79 23.58
CA ILE A 292 -9.61 -6.88 23.84
C ILE A 292 -9.33 -8.24 24.48
N ILE A 293 -8.44 -9.05 23.87
CA ILE A 293 -8.08 -10.38 24.36
C ILE A 293 -6.56 -10.42 24.56
N ILE A 294 -6.12 -10.69 25.78
CA ILE A 294 -4.70 -10.68 26.15
C ILE A 294 -4.36 -11.98 26.88
N ALA A 295 -3.63 -12.86 26.20
CA ALA A 295 -2.90 -13.95 26.82
C ALA A 295 -1.47 -13.47 27.14
N ASN A 296 -1.07 -13.53 28.41
CA ASN A 296 0.28 -13.14 28.80
C ASN A 296 1.31 -14.19 28.35
N HIS A 297 2.59 -13.86 28.46
CA HIS A 297 3.66 -14.78 28.11
C HIS A 297 3.55 -16.10 28.89
N GLY A 298 3.46 -17.22 28.16
CA GLY A 298 3.30 -18.57 28.72
C GLY A 298 1.84 -18.99 28.94
N ASP A 299 0.92 -18.05 28.91
CA ASP A 299 -0.52 -18.32 28.97
C ASP A 299 -1.07 -18.59 27.56
N ARG A 300 -2.19 -19.33 27.52
CA ARG A 300 -2.98 -19.57 26.32
C ARG A 300 -4.44 -19.31 26.61
N ILE A 301 -5.17 -18.75 25.65
CA ILE A 301 -6.62 -18.57 25.74
C ILE A 301 -7.28 -19.24 24.54
N ASP A 302 -8.06 -20.28 24.81
CA ASP A 302 -8.97 -20.88 23.85
C ASP A 302 -10.37 -20.26 24.02
N ILE A 303 -10.83 -19.52 23.02
CA ILE A 303 -12.19 -18.97 22.99
C ILE A 303 -13.14 -20.08 22.51
N PRO A 304 -14.09 -20.53 23.35
CA PRO A 304 -14.98 -21.64 22.99
C PRO A 304 -15.82 -21.34 21.73
N PRO A 305 -16.25 -22.38 20.98
CA PRO A 305 -17.21 -22.21 19.89
C PRO A 305 -18.51 -21.54 20.36
N GLY A 306 -19.12 -20.72 19.50
CA GLY A 306 -20.38 -20.00 19.80
C GLY A 306 -20.24 -18.83 20.78
N THR A 307 -19.03 -18.50 21.23
CA THR A 307 -18.81 -17.41 22.20
C THR A 307 -19.18 -16.07 21.59
N ILE A 308 -19.94 -15.27 22.34
CA ILE A 308 -20.25 -13.88 22.01
C ILE A 308 -19.47 -12.96 22.97
N LEU A 309 -18.59 -12.12 22.43
CA LEU A 309 -17.88 -11.10 23.20
C LEU A 309 -18.34 -9.71 22.76
N GLU A 310 -19.00 -9.00 23.68
CA GLU A 310 -19.47 -7.64 23.44
C GLU A 310 -18.94 -6.70 24.52
N ASN A 311 -18.15 -5.70 24.10
CA ASN A 311 -17.58 -4.69 24.99
C ASN A 311 -16.82 -5.29 26.18
N LYS A 312 -15.97 -6.30 25.91
CA LYS A 312 -15.23 -7.08 26.93
C LYS A 312 -13.73 -6.98 26.76
N ILE A 313 -13.05 -7.03 27.91
CA ILE A 313 -11.63 -7.34 28.01
C ILE A 313 -11.51 -8.75 28.60
N VAL A 314 -10.88 -9.66 27.85
CA VAL A 314 -10.63 -11.04 28.25
C VAL A 314 -9.13 -11.20 28.48
N SER A 315 -8.75 -11.71 29.64
CA SER A 315 -7.35 -12.02 29.97
C SER A 315 -7.28 -13.23 30.89
N GLY A 316 -6.15 -13.92 30.88
CA GLY A 316 -5.91 -15.08 31.73
C GLY A 316 -5.35 -16.28 30.94
N ASN A 317 -5.60 -17.47 31.46
CA ASN A 317 -5.13 -18.73 30.90
C ASN A 317 -6.28 -19.75 30.92
N LEU A 318 -6.72 -20.17 29.75
CA LEU A 318 -7.80 -21.13 29.55
C LEU A 318 -7.43 -22.06 28.39
N ARG A 319 -7.40 -23.37 28.66
CA ARG A 319 -7.21 -24.40 27.64
C ARG A 319 -8.44 -25.30 27.56
N ILE A 320 -8.95 -25.50 26.35
CA ILE A 320 -10.06 -26.41 26.08
C ILE A 320 -9.47 -27.65 25.40
N LEU A 321 -9.73 -28.82 25.98
CA LEU A 321 -9.25 -30.11 25.46
C LEU A 321 -10.43 -30.87 24.87
N ASP A 322 -10.20 -31.59 23.76
CA ASP A 322 -11.19 -32.50 23.20
C ASP A 322 -11.45 -33.63 24.20
N HIS A 323 -12.73 -34.00 24.37
CA HIS A 323 -13.19 -35.11 25.19
C HIS A 323 -13.50 -36.33 24.34
#